data_AF-A0A6P2EWV9-F1
#
_entry.id   AF-A0A6P2EWV9-F1
#
_cell.length_a   1.000
_cell.length_b   1.000
_cell.length_c   1.000
_cell.angle_alpha   90.00
_cell.angle_beta   90.00
_cell.angle_gamma   90.00
#
_symmetry.space_group_name_H-M   'P 1'
#
loop_
_entity.id
_entity.type
_entity.pdbx_description
1 polymer ?
#
loop_
_entity_poly.entity_id
_entity_poly.type
_entity_poly.pdbx_seq_one_letter_code
_entity_poly.pdbx_strand_id
1 'polypeptide(L)'
;MTARARDTWTQTDLATAANLARAQADIETLQAQLDAAGYLIEGKANPLAAMVETLSRRAVALSRVLHVHAQATVGRSEDAAKALDNERKAAADHDPLIPTLRVVGG
;
A
#
# COMPACT_ATOMS: atom_id res chain seq x y z
N MET A 1 10.96 6.91 -2.86
CA MET A 1 9.81 6.50 -2.02
C MET A 1 10.02 5.04 -1.66
N THR A 2 10.22 4.70 -0.38
CA THR A 2 10.46 3.32 0.07
C THR A 2 9.14 2.64 0.40
N ALA A 3 8.91 1.45 -0.16
CA ALA A 3 7.73 0.64 0.14
C ALA A 3 7.72 0.21 1.62
N ARG A 4 6.53 0.03 2.21
CA ARG A 4 6.40 -0.51 3.56
C ARG A 4 6.99 -1.92 3.67
N ALA A 5 7.43 -2.29 4.87
CA ALA A 5 8.05 -3.59 5.16
C ALA A 5 7.15 -4.75 4.70
N ARG A 6 7.74 -5.77 4.06
CA ARG A 6 7.02 -6.82 3.34
C ARG A 6 6.09 -7.65 4.24
N ASP A 7 6.50 -7.85 5.48
CA ASP A 7 5.77 -8.54 6.54
C ASP A 7 4.47 -7.84 6.97
N THR A 8 4.33 -6.54 6.70
CA THR A 8 3.11 -5.78 7.00
C THR A 8 2.01 -5.94 5.93
N TRP A 9 2.30 -6.62 4.81
CA TRP A 9 1.33 -6.80 3.73
C TRP A 9 0.37 -7.95 3.98
N THR A 10 -0.93 -7.64 3.94
CA THR A 10 -1.99 -8.65 3.95
C THR A 10 -2.33 -9.12 2.53
N GLN A 11 -3.01 -10.27 2.40
CA GLN A 11 -3.50 -10.74 1.09
C GLN A 11 -4.49 -9.76 0.45
N THR A 12 -5.31 -9.11 1.26
CA THR A 12 -6.23 -8.05 0.82
C THR A 12 -5.48 -6.87 0.22
N ASP A 13 -4.34 -6.49 0.80
CA ASP A 13 -3.51 -5.41 0.28
C ASP A 13 -2.89 -5.80 -1.06
N LEU A 14 -2.39 -7.03 -1.19
CA LEU A 14 -1.84 -7.52 -2.45
C LEU A 14 -2.91 -7.53 -3.57
N ALA A 15 -4.12 -8.00 -3.27
CA ALA A 15 -5.23 -7.96 -4.23
C ALA A 15 -5.63 -6.52 -4.61
N THR A 16 -5.67 -5.62 -3.64
CA THR A 16 -5.99 -4.19 -3.85
C THR A 16 -4.90 -3.52 -4.70
N ALA A 17 -3.62 -3.80 -4.43
CA ALA A 17 -2.49 -3.29 -5.20
C ALA A 17 -2.48 -3.82 -6.64
N ALA A 18 -2.80 -5.11 -6.84
CA ALA A 18 -2.93 -5.67 -8.18
C ALA A 18 -4.06 -4.98 -8.97
N ASN A 19 -5.20 -4.72 -8.33
CA ASN A 19 -6.31 -4.00 -8.97
C ASN A 19 -5.96 -2.53 -9.25
N LEU A 20 -5.21 -1.87 -8.37
CA LEU A 20 -4.71 -0.51 -8.59
C LEU A 20 -3.77 -0.47 -9.80
N ALA A 21 -2.81 -1.41 -9.88
CA ALA A 21 -1.87 -1.48 -11.00
C ALA A 21 -2.59 -1.69 -12.34
N ARG A 22 -3.60 -2.58 -12.38
CA ARG A 22 -4.43 -2.76 -13.59
C ARG A 22 -5.18 -1.49 -13.95
N ALA A 23 -5.81 -0.84 -12.98
CA ALA A 23 -6.52 0.41 -13.23
C ALA A 23 -5.58 1.50 -13.78
N GLN A 24 -4.34 1.59 -13.28
CA GLN A 24 -3.35 2.53 -13.80
C GLN A 24 -2.92 2.20 -15.24
N ALA A 25 -2.69 0.92 -15.57
CA ALA A 25 -2.38 0.50 -16.93
C ALA A 25 -3.53 0.76 -17.92
N ASP A 26 -4.77 0.53 -17.49
CA ASP A 26 -5.97 0.82 -18.29
C ASP A 26 -6.11 2.34 -18.52
N ILE A 27 -5.85 3.17 -17.50
CA ILE A 27 -5.85 4.64 -17.62
C ILE A 27 -4.81 5.08 -18.66
N GLU A 28 -3.57 4.59 -18.58
CA GLU A 28 -2.51 4.95 -19.54
C GLU A 28 -2.91 4.60 -20.98
N THR A 29 -3.48 3.40 -21.17
CA THR A 29 -3.93 2.94 -22.48
C THR A 29 -5.07 3.81 -23.03
N LEU A 30 -6.09 4.09 -22.21
CA LEU A 30 -7.25 4.88 -22.63
C LEU A 30 -6.90 6.37 -22.79
N GLN A 31 -5.98 6.90 -21.98
CA GLN A 31 -5.49 8.26 -22.12
C GLN A 31 -4.74 8.43 -23.44
N ALA A 32 -3.88 7.49 -23.82
CA ALA A 32 -3.20 7.55 -25.12
C ALA A 32 -4.19 7.53 -26.30
N GLN A 33 -5.28 6.76 -26.20
CA GLN A 33 -6.35 6.75 -27.20
C GLN A 33 -7.12 8.08 -27.21
N LEU A 34 -7.42 8.64 -26.04
CA LEU A 34 -8.08 9.93 -25.90
C LEU A 34 -7.22 11.09 -26.43
N ASP A 35 -5.92 11.05 -26.20
CA ASP A 35 -4.97 12.05 -26.71
C ASP A 35 -4.92 12.03 -28.24
N ALA A 36 -4.99 10.83 -28.85
CA ALA A 36 -5.05 10.68 -30.30
C ALA A 36 -6.40 11.08 -30.91
N ALA A 37 -7.52 10.76 -30.23
CA ALA A 37 -8.87 11.03 -30.72
C ALA A 37 -9.37 12.46 -30.41
N GLY A 38 -8.83 13.09 -29.37
CA GLY A 38 -9.32 14.34 -28.81
C GLY A 38 -10.56 14.18 -27.91
N TYR A 39 -10.85 15.23 -27.15
CA TYR A 39 -11.98 15.27 -26.20
C TYR A 39 -13.35 15.46 -26.86
N LEU A 40 -13.38 15.80 -28.15
CA LEU A 40 -14.61 16.02 -28.91
C LEU A 40 -14.61 15.15 -30.16
N ILE A 41 -15.68 14.38 -30.35
CA ILE A 41 -15.97 13.62 -31.56
C ILE A 41 -17.26 14.19 -32.13
N GLU A 42 -17.20 14.78 -33.32
CA GLU A 42 -18.36 15.39 -34.00
C GLU A 42 -19.13 16.38 -33.11
N GLY A 43 -18.40 17.18 -32.31
CA GLY A 43 -18.96 18.18 -31.40
C GLY A 43 -19.58 17.61 -30.12
N LYS A 44 -19.51 16.29 -29.89
CA LYS A 44 -19.93 15.63 -28.64
C LYS A 44 -18.72 15.21 -27.82
N ALA A 45 -18.88 15.19 -26.50
CA ALA A 45 -17.83 14.71 -25.60
C ALA A 45 -17.44 13.26 -25.92
N ASN A 46 -16.14 13.01 -26.03
CA ASN A 46 -15.61 11.67 -26.26
C ASN A 46 -15.92 10.76 -25.04
N PRO A 47 -16.61 9.62 -25.22
CA PRO A 47 -16.90 8.68 -24.14
C PRO A 47 -15.65 8.18 -23.40
N LEU A 48 -14.49 8.12 -24.06
CA LEU A 48 -13.22 7.74 -23.45
C LEU A 48 -12.84 8.66 -22.30
N ALA A 49 -13.16 9.96 -22.38
CA ALA A 49 -12.86 10.91 -21.31
C ALA A 49 -13.62 10.55 -20.01
N ALA A 50 -14.88 10.13 -20.12
CA ALA A 50 -15.67 9.68 -18.97
C ALA A 50 -15.13 8.37 -18.37
N MET A 51 -14.61 7.47 -19.21
CA MET A 51 -13.99 6.22 -18.76
C MET A 51 -12.68 6.46 -18.01
N VAL A 52 -11.79 7.30 -18.56
CA VAL A 52 -10.53 7.70 -17.93
C VAL A 52 -10.79 8.32 -16.56
N GLU A 53 -11.75 9.26 -16.48
CA GLU A 53 -12.11 9.91 -15.22
C GLU A 53 -12.67 8.91 -14.19
N THR A 54 -13.49 7.95 -14.64
CA THR A 54 -14.04 6.90 -13.77
C THR A 54 -12.94 5.99 -13.20
N LEU A 55 -12.00 5.56 -14.04
CA LEU A 55 -10.87 4.75 -13.59
C LEU A 55 -9.92 5.54 -12.70
N SER A 56 -9.71 6.82 -12.97
CA SER A 56 -8.87 7.70 -12.15
C SER A 56 -9.42 7.83 -10.73
N ARG A 57 -10.74 8.04 -10.58
CA ARG A 57 -11.38 8.03 -9.25
C ARG A 57 -11.26 6.68 -8.55
N ARG A 58 -11.40 5.57 -9.30
CA ARG A 58 -11.20 4.22 -8.77
C ARG A 58 -9.77 4.02 -8.27
N ALA A 59 -8.76 4.46 -9.02
CA ALA A 59 -7.36 4.38 -8.63
C ALA A 59 -7.08 5.15 -7.34
N VAL A 60 -7.62 6.37 -7.21
CA VAL A 60 -7.52 7.15 -5.96
C VAL A 60 -8.17 6.41 -4.78
N ALA A 61 -9.35 5.82 -4.98
CA ALA A 61 -10.03 5.06 -3.93
C ALA A 61 -9.21 3.83 -3.48
N LEU A 62 -8.68 3.04 -4.43
CA LEU A 62 -7.84 1.88 -4.14
C LEU A 62 -6.55 2.28 -3.41
N SER A 63 -5.92 3.40 -3.81
CA SER A 63 -4.75 3.93 -3.12
C SER A 63 -5.06 4.34 -1.67
N ARG A 64 -6.23 4.92 -1.40
CA ARG A 64 -6.66 5.27 -0.05
C ARG A 64 -6.89 4.02 0.81
N VAL A 65 -7.51 2.98 0.24
CA VAL A 65 -7.72 1.70 0.93
C VAL A 65 -6.38 1.07 1.34
N LEU A 66 -5.40 1.02 0.43
CA LEU A 66 -4.05 0.53 0.74
C LEU A 66 -3.40 1.31 1.89
N HIS A 67 -3.56 2.63 1.91
CA HIS A 67 -3.03 3.46 2.99
C HIS A 67 -3.71 3.19 4.34
N VAL A 68 -5.05 3.11 4.35
CA VAL A 68 -5.83 2.86 5.58
C VAL A 68 -5.54 1.48 6.14
N HIS A 69 -5.48 0.44 5.30
CA HIS A 69 -5.11 -0.90 5.77
C HIS A 69 -3.70 -0.95 6.32
N ALA A 70 -2.74 -0.24 5.70
CA ALA A 70 -1.41 -0.13 6.25
C ALA A 70 -1.43 0.48 7.66
N GLN A 71 -2.18 1.55 7.88
CA GLN A 71 -2.35 2.15 9.22
C GLN A 71 -3.08 1.23 10.21
N ALA A 72 -4.05 0.44 9.75
CA ALA A 72 -4.79 -0.48 10.62
C ALA A 72 -3.95 -1.70 11.03
N THR A 73 -3.17 -2.27 10.10
CA THR A 73 -2.36 -3.48 10.34
C THR A 73 -1.11 -3.19 11.18
N VAL A 74 -0.49 -2.02 11.02
CA VAL A 74 0.70 -1.64 11.80
C VAL A 74 0.36 -0.88 13.09
N GLY A 75 -0.92 -0.60 13.34
CA GLY A 75 -1.37 0.33 14.36
C GLY A 75 -1.13 1.80 13.97
N ARG A 76 -1.68 2.74 14.73
CA ARG A 76 -1.34 4.16 14.55
C ARG A 76 0.17 4.30 14.69
N SER A 77 0.81 5.13 13.87
CA SER A 77 2.28 5.29 13.82
C SER A 77 2.91 5.51 15.20
N GLU A 78 2.18 6.11 16.15
CA GLU A 78 2.60 6.27 17.54
C GLU A 78 2.73 4.94 18.30
N ASP A 79 1.85 3.97 18.07
CA ASP A 79 1.82 2.68 18.76
C ASP A 79 2.93 1.76 18.23
N ALA A 80 3.19 1.79 16.92
CA ALA A 80 4.31 1.07 16.30
C ALA A 80 5.67 1.62 16.76
N ALA A 81 5.79 2.95 16.86
CA ALA A 81 7.00 3.60 17.36
C ALA A 81 7.26 3.26 18.83
N LYS A 82 6.20 3.24 19.66
CA LYS A 82 6.29 2.82 21.08
C LYS A 82 6.64 1.35 21.23
N ALA A 83 6.08 0.46 20.40
CA ALA A 83 6.42 -0.96 20.43
C ALA A 83 7.90 -1.19 20.08
N LEU A 84 8.41 -0.52 19.04
CA LEU A 84 9.80 -0.61 18.63
C LEU A 84 10.76 0.01 19.67
N ASP A 85 10.38 1.12 20.30
CA ASP A 85 11.13 1.74 21.39
C ASP A 85 11.16 0.84 22.65
N ASN A 86 10.04 0.20 22.98
CA ASN A 86 9.96 -0.79 24.06
C ASN A 86 10.84 -2.00 23.75
N GLU A 87 10.85 -2.50 22.51
CA GLU A 87 11.70 -3.63 22.11
C GLU A 87 13.19 -3.27 22.18
N ARG A 88 13.56 -2.06 21.75
CA ARG A 88 14.94 -1.53 21.89
C ARG A 88 15.35 -1.37 23.35
N LYS A 89 14.45 -0.86 24.20
CA LYS A 89 14.68 -0.74 25.65
C LYS A 89 14.81 -2.10 26.30
N ALA A 90 13.94 -3.06 25.98
CA ALA A 90 14.02 -4.43 26.48
C ALA A 90 15.31 -5.15 26.05
N ALA A 91 15.81 -4.89 24.83
CA ALA A 91 17.09 -5.40 24.38
C ALA A 91 18.29 -4.74 25.08
N ALA A 92 18.18 -3.46 25.44
CA ALA A 92 19.20 -2.74 26.22
C ALA A 92 19.17 -3.10 27.72
N ASP A 93 17.99 -3.42 28.26
CA ASP A 93 17.75 -3.93 29.62
C ASP A 93 18.02 -5.43 29.75
N HIS A 94 18.59 -6.10 28.74
CA HIS A 94 19.01 -7.49 28.86
C HIS A 94 20.20 -7.58 29.83
N ASP A 95 19.86 -7.66 31.11
CA ASP A 95 20.75 -7.84 32.25
C ASP A 95 21.46 -9.21 32.11
N PRO A 96 22.81 -9.25 32.19
CA PRO A 96 23.58 -10.51 32.19
C PRO A 96 23.19 -11.50 33.30
N LEU A 97 22.33 -11.11 34.25
CA LEU A 97 21.80 -11.97 35.31
C LEU A 97 20.61 -12.85 34.89
N ILE A 98 20.05 -12.71 33.69
CA ILE A 98 18.96 -13.60 33.22
C ILE A 98 19.57 -14.84 32.54
N PRO A 99 19.54 -16.04 33.17
CA PRO A 99 20.18 -17.22 32.60
C PRO A 99 19.41 -17.70 31.37
N THR A 100 20.07 -17.76 30.22
CA THR A 100 19.54 -18.49 29.07
C THR A 100 19.73 -19.99 29.33
N LEU A 101 18.69 -20.79 29.10
CA LEU A 101 18.74 -22.24 29.29
C LEU A 101 19.82 -22.84 28.37
N ARG A 102 21.01 -23.07 28.92
CA ARG A 102 22.07 -23.83 28.27
C ARG A 102 21.63 -25.29 28.32
N VAL A 103 21.23 -25.83 27.16
CA VAL A 103 21.07 -27.28 26.99
C VAL A 103 22.42 -27.94 27.29
N VAL A 104 22.49 -28.64 28.42
CA VAL A 104 23.61 -29.53 28.73
C VAL A 104 23.27 -30.85 28.05
N GLY A 105 23.94 -31.11 26.92
CA GLY A 105 23.84 -32.40 26.23
C GLY A 105 24.40 -33.52 27.10
N GLY A 106 23.63 -34.60 27.19
CA GLY A 106 24.04 -35.92 27.66
C GLY A 106 23.65 -36.96 26.62
#